data_AF-A0A7Z9PY41-F1
#
_entry.id   AF-A0A7Z9PY41-F1
#
_cell.length_a   1.000
_cell.length_b   1.000
_cell.length_c   1.000
_cell.angle_alpha   90.00
_cell.angle_beta   90.00
_cell.angle_gamma   90.00
#
_symmetry.space_group_name_H-M   'P 1'
#
loop_
_entity.id
_entity.type
_entity.pdbx_description
1 polymer ?
#
loop_
_entity_poly.entity_id
_entity_poly.type
_entity_poly.pdbx_seq_one_letter_code
_entity_poly.pdbx_strand_id
1 'polypeptide(L)'
;MEKRLFDRASAWKILPNGASKISDDWVAEHKPCGVQVICGGGTLARNEPNCPLCTSFRSTIRLHRPHVDAPRILQAITEGRVEWASASNVPSRIHRGVPLPVRCVVCDTSYSPQLHELNYAFHGCPTCKKIASESNATILFSEIDSLTTTKLGNFQRRIRGALDARVHIEKRGGRLAPDAVYQNSSTRIHFFCPYGHEAAVSLDKLRGGSWCQQCHDLHKSLPEVITRTIVEIIIEEPMKKVRPDWLRSSKTNERLEFDGLNESGSIALEVQSKYHLKPEQQGRDEDKAKIAEQRNIALILVWDLNPGWAPDRMFDHVEEAIREAGLEVPAYDRSLLDLAKIYRAHEMRHTLLKKIEDRGGELLSDFFGIDSHVSIWCGHSEHSEWTTKPASIIYQDTWCPSCAAERLALQKLADSEAEFERWLREHSSVRVNLTDGQYQNATVKHRFFCDSCHWPNELSFLQIKSRQKDPQFEGRWCSFCRQVISSQLKLAADQAFFVGLVKRA
;
A
#
# COMPACT_ATOMS: atom_id res chain seq x y z
N MET A 1 -39.01 -22.20 -70.24
CA MET A 1 -38.26 -23.14 -71.08
C MET A 1 -36.78 -23.03 -70.71
N GLU A 2 -36.41 -23.39 -69.48
CA GLU A 2 -36.12 -24.75 -69.02
C GLU A 2 -34.96 -25.42 -69.75
N LYS A 3 -33.76 -25.34 -69.14
CA LYS A 3 -32.90 -26.47 -68.75
C LYS A 3 -31.51 -25.96 -68.36
N ARG A 4 -31.30 -25.83 -67.05
CA ARG A 4 -30.08 -26.11 -66.25
C ARG A 4 -30.17 -25.41 -64.88
N LEU A 5 -31.20 -25.79 -64.11
CA LEU A 5 -31.05 -26.06 -62.67
C LEU A 5 -30.34 -27.43 -62.55
N PHE A 6 -29.57 -27.67 -61.49
CA PHE A 6 -28.52 -28.72 -61.28
C PHE A 6 -27.17 -28.32 -61.93
N ASP A 7 -26.04 -28.07 -61.26
CA ASP A 7 -25.49 -28.50 -59.96
C ASP A 7 -24.59 -27.41 -59.34
N ARG A 8 -25.02 -26.73 -58.27
CA ARG A 8 -24.10 -25.93 -57.41
C ARG A 8 -24.06 -26.39 -55.96
N ALA A 9 -24.86 -27.39 -55.61
CA ALA A 9 -24.77 -28.06 -54.31
C ALA A 9 -23.51 -28.93 -54.18
N SER A 10 -22.80 -29.21 -55.28
CA SER A 10 -21.57 -30.03 -55.31
C SER A 10 -20.27 -29.26 -54.98
N ALA A 11 -20.28 -27.93 -55.00
CA ALA A 11 -19.07 -27.13 -54.77
C ALA A 11 -18.74 -26.95 -53.27
N TRP A 12 -19.65 -27.30 -52.37
CA TRP A 12 -19.53 -27.05 -50.93
C TRP A 12 -19.73 -28.34 -50.15
N LYS A 13 -18.84 -28.62 -49.20
CA LYS A 13 -18.98 -29.71 -48.23
C LYS A 13 -19.22 -29.12 -46.85
N ILE A 14 -20.19 -29.68 -46.15
CA ILE A 14 -20.47 -29.32 -44.75
C ILE A 14 -19.58 -30.18 -43.87
N LEU A 15 -18.78 -29.53 -43.02
CA LEU A 15 -17.93 -30.19 -42.03
C LEU A 15 -18.78 -30.66 -40.84
N PRO A 16 -18.32 -31.64 -40.04
CA PRO A 16 -19.08 -32.15 -38.89
C PRO A 16 -19.45 -31.10 -37.84
N ASN A 17 -18.76 -29.96 -37.80
CA ASN A 17 -19.07 -28.82 -36.93
C ASN A 17 -20.05 -27.80 -37.57
N GLY A 18 -20.64 -28.13 -38.71
CA GLY A 18 -21.66 -27.31 -39.39
C GLY A 18 -21.11 -26.19 -40.27
N ALA A 19 -19.79 -25.98 -40.36
CA ALA A 19 -19.20 -25.00 -41.27
C ALA A 19 -19.14 -25.54 -42.71
N SER A 20 -19.48 -24.71 -43.69
CA SER A 20 -19.38 -25.06 -45.12
C SER A 20 -18.04 -24.62 -45.71
N LYS A 21 -17.29 -25.54 -46.31
CA LYS A 21 -16.04 -25.30 -47.05
C LYS A 21 -16.22 -25.66 -48.53
N ILE A 22 -15.62 -24.90 -49.45
CA ILE A 22 -15.58 -25.28 -50.87
C ILE A 22 -14.76 -26.58 -51.02
N SER A 23 -15.20 -27.52 -51.86
CA SER A 23 -14.49 -28.80 -52.05
C SER A 23 -13.11 -28.57 -52.66
N ASP A 24 -12.12 -29.31 -52.16
CA ASP A 24 -10.73 -29.15 -52.61
C ASP A 24 -10.56 -29.55 -54.10
N ASP A 25 -11.43 -30.42 -54.62
CA ASP A 25 -11.50 -30.78 -56.05
C ASP A 25 -11.98 -29.60 -56.92
N TRP A 26 -12.93 -28.80 -56.42
CA TRP A 26 -13.41 -27.60 -57.12
C TRP A 26 -12.35 -26.50 -57.16
N VAL A 27 -11.57 -26.35 -56.07
CA VAL A 27 -10.45 -25.41 -55.98
C VAL A 27 -9.29 -25.81 -56.92
N ALA A 28 -9.06 -27.11 -57.12
CA ALA A 28 -8.05 -27.62 -58.06
C ALA A 28 -8.43 -27.37 -59.53
N GLU A 29 -9.72 -27.47 -59.89
CA GLU A 29 -10.22 -27.18 -61.25
C GLU A 29 -10.26 -25.68 -61.59
N HIS A 30 -10.49 -24.79 -60.62
CA HIS A 30 -10.84 -23.39 -60.88
C HIS A 30 -9.79 -22.36 -60.45
N LYS A 31 -8.55 -22.79 -60.11
CA LYS A 31 -7.36 -21.98 -59.73
C LYS A 31 -7.69 -20.48 -59.49
N PRO A 32 -8.18 -20.10 -58.30
CA PRO A 32 -8.56 -18.71 -58.07
C PRO A 32 -7.31 -17.84 -58.14
N CYS A 33 -7.29 -16.90 -59.09
CA CYS A 33 -6.26 -15.89 -59.22
C CYS A 33 -6.15 -15.12 -57.90
N GLY A 34 -5.04 -15.32 -57.18
CA GLY A 34 -4.73 -14.50 -56.03
C GLY A 34 -4.39 -13.09 -56.49
N VAL A 35 -5.11 -12.07 -56.01
CA VAL A 35 -4.59 -10.70 -56.00
C VAL A 35 -5.08 -9.94 -54.76
N GLN A 36 -4.09 -9.45 -54.03
CA GLN A 36 -4.11 -8.46 -52.95
C GLN A 36 -4.39 -7.03 -53.47
N VAL A 37 -5.14 -6.24 -52.68
CA VAL A 37 -4.82 -4.87 -52.21
C VAL A 37 -4.35 -3.78 -53.21
N ILE A 38 -5.23 -2.75 -53.35
CA ILE A 38 -5.06 -1.27 -53.47
C ILE A 38 -4.28 -0.64 -54.64
N CYS A 39 -4.94 0.27 -55.38
CA CYS A 39 -4.63 1.71 -55.54
C CYS A 39 -5.73 2.37 -56.41
N GLY A 40 -6.32 3.52 -56.06
CA GLY A 40 -5.76 4.84 -56.39
C GLY A 40 -6.46 5.41 -57.63
N GLY A 41 -6.78 6.70 -57.63
CA GLY A 41 -7.61 7.32 -58.67
C GLY A 41 -7.10 7.16 -60.10
N GLY A 42 -8.04 7.17 -61.05
CA GLY A 42 -7.78 7.34 -62.46
C GLY A 42 -7.30 6.09 -63.20
N THR A 43 -7.90 5.89 -64.38
CA THR A 43 -7.53 4.92 -65.43
C THR A 43 -7.92 3.45 -65.22
N LEU A 44 -8.72 2.98 -66.19
CA LEU A 44 -9.19 1.61 -66.40
C LEU A 44 -8.05 0.59 -66.33
N ALA A 45 -8.02 -0.23 -65.29
CA ALA A 45 -7.23 -1.46 -65.26
C ALA A 45 -7.89 -2.54 -66.13
N ARG A 46 -7.05 -3.26 -66.86
CA ARG A 46 -7.33 -4.07 -68.06
C ARG A 46 -8.37 -5.17 -67.85
N ASN A 47 -9.22 -5.32 -68.87
CA ASN A 47 -10.20 -6.39 -69.03
C ASN A 47 -9.52 -7.76 -69.06
N GLU A 48 -9.90 -8.67 -68.17
CA GLU A 48 -9.89 -10.10 -68.48
C GLU A 48 -11.32 -10.53 -68.88
N PRO A 49 -11.54 -11.06 -70.10
CA PRO A 49 -12.88 -11.21 -70.65
C PRO A 49 -13.83 -12.19 -69.93
N ASN A 50 -13.39 -12.94 -68.92
CA ASN A 50 -14.17 -14.05 -68.35
C ASN A 50 -14.11 -14.21 -66.81
N CYS A 51 -13.75 -13.19 -66.03
CA CYS A 51 -13.82 -13.28 -64.56
C CYS A 51 -15.29 -13.18 -64.05
N PRO A 52 -15.86 -14.22 -63.39
CA PRO A 52 -17.27 -14.23 -62.95
C PRO A 52 -17.59 -13.23 -61.83
N LEU A 53 -16.59 -12.88 -61.00
CA LEU A 53 -16.75 -11.92 -59.90
C LEU A 53 -16.85 -10.48 -60.42
N CYS A 54 -16.12 -10.14 -61.50
CA CYS A 54 -16.17 -8.81 -62.12
C CYS A 54 -17.43 -8.60 -62.97
N THR A 55 -18.00 -9.67 -63.53
CA THR A 55 -19.22 -9.62 -64.35
C THR A 55 -20.51 -9.61 -63.52
N SER A 56 -20.58 -10.36 -62.41
CA SER A 56 -21.78 -10.37 -61.55
C SER A 56 -22.01 -9.06 -60.78
N PHE A 57 -20.93 -8.37 -60.40
CA PHE A 57 -21.04 -7.06 -59.74
C PHE A 57 -21.51 -5.96 -60.72
N ARG A 58 -21.17 -6.04 -62.00
CA ARG A 58 -21.60 -5.07 -63.03
C ARG A 58 -23.02 -5.32 -63.54
N SER A 59 -23.50 -6.55 -63.57
CA SER A 59 -24.83 -6.87 -64.12
C SER A 59 -26.00 -6.44 -63.22
N THR A 60 -25.75 -6.29 -61.92
CA THR A 60 -26.84 -6.14 -60.93
C THR A 60 -27.01 -4.71 -60.41
N ILE A 61 -26.02 -3.81 -60.59
CA ILE A 61 -26.12 -2.42 -60.16
C ILE A 61 -25.90 -1.49 -61.37
N ARG A 62 -26.99 -1.04 -62.00
CA ARG A 62 -26.90 0.04 -63.00
C ARG A 62 -26.87 1.40 -62.29
N LEU A 63 -25.68 2.00 -62.20
CA LEU A 63 -25.50 3.37 -61.74
C LEU A 63 -25.85 4.35 -62.88
N HIS A 64 -27.08 4.86 -62.91
CA HIS A 64 -27.42 5.98 -63.79
C HIS A 64 -26.95 7.30 -63.15
N ARG A 65 -25.95 7.92 -63.78
CA ARG A 65 -25.20 9.15 -63.40
C ARG A 65 -24.16 8.94 -62.29
N PRO A 66 -23.00 9.63 -62.36
CA PRO A 66 -21.97 9.57 -61.34
C PRO A 66 -22.49 10.29 -60.09
N HIS A 67 -23.20 9.56 -59.22
CA HIS A 67 -23.46 10.03 -57.87
C HIS A 67 -22.21 9.82 -57.03
N VAL A 68 -21.75 10.90 -56.39
CA VAL A 68 -20.49 11.02 -55.64
C VAL A 68 -20.33 9.99 -54.50
N ASP A 69 -21.41 9.31 -54.12
CA ASP A 69 -21.45 8.44 -52.93
C ASP A 69 -21.48 6.93 -53.24
N ALA A 70 -21.66 6.49 -54.49
CA ALA A 70 -21.66 5.06 -54.85
C ALA A 70 -20.31 4.33 -54.60
N PRO A 71 -19.14 4.95 -54.87
CA PRO A 71 -17.84 4.34 -54.54
C PRO A 71 -17.64 4.11 -53.02
N ARG A 72 -18.29 4.93 -52.19
CA ARG A 72 -18.15 4.87 -50.72
C ARG A 72 -18.92 3.71 -50.09
N ILE A 73 -20.06 3.32 -50.68
CA ILE A 73 -20.83 2.15 -50.25
C ILE A 73 -20.04 0.87 -50.55
N LEU A 74 -19.48 0.79 -51.76
CA LEU A 74 -18.56 -0.28 -52.12
C LEU A 74 -17.37 -0.33 -51.16
N GLN A 75 -16.78 0.82 -50.81
CA GLN A 75 -15.69 0.90 -49.84
C GLN A 75 -16.08 0.36 -48.44
N ALA A 76 -17.23 0.75 -47.90
CA ALA A 76 -17.69 0.28 -46.58
C ALA A 76 -17.94 -1.24 -46.55
N ILE A 77 -18.41 -1.81 -47.67
CA ILE A 77 -18.59 -3.25 -47.85
C ILE A 77 -17.23 -3.96 -48.04
N THR A 78 -16.32 -3.42 -48.86
CA THR A 78 -15.00 -4.03 -49.09
C THR A 78 -14.07 -3.93 -47.89
N GLU A 79 -14.23 -2.91 -47.04
CA GLU A 79 -13.53 -2.79 -45.75
C GLU A 79 -14.18 -3.65 -44.63
N GLY A 80 -15.24 -4.42 -44.94
CA GLY A 80 -15.84 -5.40 -44.03
C GLY A 80 -16.62 -4.81 -42.84
N ARG A 81 -17.13 -3.57 -42.96
CA ARG A 81 -17.79 -2.86 -41.84
C ARG A 81 -19.29 -3.16 -41.73
N VAL A 82 -19.93 -3.44 -42.86
CA VAL A 82 -21.36 -3.79 -42.98
C VAL A 82 -21.52 -4.82 -44.09
N GLU A 83 -22.52 -5.68 -43.96
CA GLU A 83 -22.90 -6.63 -45.01
C GLU A 83 -24.38 -6.48 -45.40
N TRP A 84 -24.77 -7.00 -46.56
CA TRP A 84 -26.18 -7.05 -46.93
C TRP A 84 -26.91 -8.01 -46.00
N ALA A 85 -28.04 -7.59 -45.46
CA ALA A 85 -28.80 -8.43 -44.51
C ALA A 85 -29.22 -9.78 -45.11
N SER A 86 -29.38 -9.85 -46.43
CA SER A 86 -29.43 -11.09 -47.21
C SER A 86 -29.09 -10.81 -48.69
N ALA A 87 -28.74 -11.86 -49.44
CA ALA A 87 -28.48 -11.77 -50.88
C ALA A 87 -29.73 -11.37 -51.69
N SER A 88 -30.94 -11.69 -51.22
CA SER A 88 -32.20 -11.29 -51.86
C SER A 88 -32.53 -9.81 -51.69
N ASN A 89 -31.87 -9.13 -50.76
CA ASN A 89 -32.15 -7.75 -50.39
C ASN A 89 -31.22 -6.74 -51.09
N VAL A 90 -30.34 -7.22 -51.97
CA VAL A 90 -29.46 -6.37 -52.78
C VAL A 90 -30.31 -5.66 -53.84
N PRO A 91 -30.45 -4.33 -53.81
CA PRO A 91 -31.29 -3.61 -54.78
C PRO A 91 -30.66 -3.64 -56.18
N SER A 92 -31.48 -3.81 -57.21
CA SER A 92 -31.02 -3.73 -58.61
C SER A 92 -30.64 -2.29 -59.04
N ARG A 93 -31.09 -1.27 -58.28
CA ARG A 93 -30.75 0.16 -58.46
C ARG A 93 -30.74 0.89 -57.11
N ILE A 94 -29.79 1.80 -56.93
CA ILE A 94 -29.62 2.59 -55.69
C ILE A 94 -29.85 4.07 -56.02
N HIS A 95 -30.84 4.70 -55.36
CA HIS A 95 -31.19 6.11 -55.53
C HIS A 95 -31.18 6.86 -54.18
N ARG A 96 -31.14 8.20 -54.20
CA ARG A 96 -31.26 9.02 -52.97
C ARG A 96 -32.62 8.72 -52.30
N GLY A 97 -32.60 8.49 -50.98
CA GLY A 97 -33.77 8.24 -50.16
C GLY A 97 -34.21 6.77 -50.04
N VAL A 98 -33.55 5.84 -50.76
CA VAL A 98 -33.84 4.41 -50.64
C VAL A 98 -33.20 3.86 -49.35
N PRO A 99 -33.96 3.23 -48.44
CA PRO A 99 -33.41 2.52 -47.29
C PRO A 99 -32.65 1.27 -47.75
N LEU A 100 -31.46 1.07 -47.21
CA LEU A 100 -30.59 -0.04 -47.62
C LEU A 100 -30.51 -1.08 -46.49
N PRO A 101 -31.13 -2.26 -46.61
CA PRO A 101 -31.13 -3.26 -45.54
C PRO A 101 -29.74 -3.88 -45.38
N VAL A 102 -29.03 -3.46 -44.35
CA VAL A 102 -27.68 -3.92 -44.01
C VAL A 102 -27.64 -4.51 -42.62
N ARG A 103 -26.64 -5.35 -42.38
CA ARG A 103 -26.36 -5.98 -41.10
C ARG A 103 -24.99 -5.49 -40.61
N CYS A 104 -24.94 -5.10 -39.34
CA CYS A 104 -23.69 -4.67 -38.72
C CYS A 104 -22.81 -5.89 -38.41
N VAL A 105 -21.58 -5.93 -38.92
CA VAL A 105 -20.64 -7.04 -38.67
C VAL A 105 -20.17 -7.09 -37.20
N VAL A 106 -20.34 -6.00 -36.44
CA VAL A 106 -19.90 -5.90 -35.02
C VAL A 106 -20.95 -6.39 -34.03
N CYS A 107 -22.23 -6.03 -34.22
CA CYS A 107 -23.31 -6.38 -33.27
C CYS A 107 -24.42 -7.23 -33.87
N ASP A 108 -24.26 -7.69 -35.12
CA ASP A 108 -25.20 -8.50 -35.91
C ASP A 108 -26.60 -7.90 -36.09
N THR A 109 -26.80 -6.64 -35.66
CA THR A 109 -28.09 -5.97 -35.76
C THR A 109 -28.34 -5.53 -37.20
N SER A 110 -29.52 -5.87 -37.72
CA SER A 110 -29.99 -5.42 -39.02
C SER A 110 -30.63 -4.03 -38.92
N TYR A 111 -30.29 -3.13 -39.84
CA TYR A 111 -30.82 -1.77 -39.90
C TYR A 111 -30.84 -1.25 -41.35
N SER A 112 -31.64 -0.22 -41.61
CA SER A 112 -31.90 0.28 -42.98
C SER A 112 -31.60 1.77 -43.13
N PRO A 113 -30.31 2.18 -43.19
CA PRO A 113 -29.95 3.58 -43.38
C PRO A 113 -30.31 4.07 -44.78
N GLN A 114 -30.57 5.38 -44.92
CA GLN A 114 -30.63 6.03 -46.21
C GLN A 114 -29.22 6.28 -46.78
N LEU A 115 -29.16 6.51 -48.10
CA LEU A 115 -27.89 6.70 -48.84
C LEU A 115 -26.94 7.73 -48.22
N HIS A 116 -27.45 8.88 -47.76
CA HIS A 116 -26.66 9.94 -47.16
C HIS A 116 -26.29 9.65 -45.69
N GLU A 117 -27.03 8.76 -45.03
CA GLU A 117 -26.79 8.31 -43.66
C GLU A 117 -25.67 7.25 -43.57
N LEU A 118 -25.35 6.57 -44.68
CA LEU A 118 -24.15 5.74 -44.78
C LEU A 118 -22.87 6.58 -44.72
N ASN A 119 -22.92 7.87 -45.08
CA ASN A 119 -21.84 8.81 -44.80
C ASN A 119 -21.68 9.02 -43.28
N TYR A 120 -22.77 8.97 -42.50
CA TYR A 120 -22.76 8.96 -41.03
C TYR A 120 -22.47 7.56 -40.42
N ALA A 121 -22.46 6.49 -41.22
CA ALA A 121 -21.99 5.16 -40.82
C ALA A 121 -20.46 5.08 -40.70
N PHE A 122 -19.71 6.08 -41.20
CA PHE A 122 -18.34 6.34 -40.75
C PHE A 122 -18.24 6.52 -39.22
N HIS A 123 -19.33 6.98 -38.58
CA HIS A 123 -19.39 7.15 -37.13
C HIS A 123 -19.95 5.92 -36.37
N GLY A 124 -20.29 4.81 -37.05
CA GLY A 124 -20.74 3.54 -36.44
C GLY A 124 -22.24 3.21 -36.58
N CYS A 125 -22.59 1.93 -36.47
CA CYS A 125 -23.98 1.41 -36.49
C CYS A 125 -24.84 2.11 -35.40
N PRO A 126 -26.11 2.49 -35.65
CA PRO A 126 -26.97 3.14 -34.66
C PRO A 126 -27.10 2.37 -33.34
N THR A 127 -27.18 1.04 -33.39
CA THR A 127 -27.21 0.19 -32.19
C THR A 127 -25.87 0.21 -31.47
N CYS A 128 -24.75 0.09 -32.19
CA CYS A 128 -23.42 0.22 -31.58
C CYS A 128 -23.18 1.64 -31.01
N LYS A 129 -23.68 2.68 -31.69
CA LYS A 129 -23.64 4.07 -31.21
C LYS A 129 -24.50 4.24 -29.98
N LYS A 130 -25.70 3.65 -29.95
CA LYS A 130 -26.60 3.64 -28.81
C LYS A 130 -25.97 2.90 -27.63
N ILE A 131 -25.40 1.71 -27.83
CA ILE A 131 -24.59 0.97 -26.83
C ILE A 131 -23.38 1.79 -26.37
N ALA A 132 -22.73 2.53 -27.28
CA ALA A 132 -21.60 3.39 -26.97
C ALA A 132 -22.02 4.70 -26.26
N SER A 133 -23.23 5.21 -26.47
CA SER A 133 -23.79 6.38 -25.78
C SER A 133 -24.49 6.03 -24.46
N GLU A 134 -25.07 4.84 -24.38
CA GLU A 134 -25.61 4.20 -23.16
C GLU A 134 -24.49 3.59 -22.30
N SER A 135 -23.23 3.89 -22.62
CA SER A 135 -22.05 3.53 -21.86
C SER A 135 -21.96 4.30 -20.51
N ASN A 136 -23.03 4.28 -19.74
CA ASN A 136 -23.03 4.26 -18.28
C ASN A 136 -22.92 2.81 -17.75
N ALA A 137 -22.40 1.89 -18.57
CA ALA A 137 -22.14 0.52 -18.15
C ALA A 137 -21.17 0.51 -16.97
N THR A 138 -21.75 0.34 -15.79
CA THR A 138 -21.08 0.15 -14.51
C THR A 138 -20.42 -1.21 -14.56
N ILE A 139 -19.10 -1.27 -14.36
CA ILE A 139 -18.37 -2.55 -14.29
C ILE A 139 -18.44 -3.04 -12.86
N LEU A 140 -19.10 -4.18 -12.64
CA LEU A 140 -18.96 -4.94 -11.41
C LEU A 140 -17.58 -5.59 -11.38
N PHE A 141 -16.84 -5.38 -10.30
CA PHE A 141 -15.50 -5.95 -10.18
C PHE A 141 -15.51 -7.49 -10.17
N SER A 142 -16.59 -8.10 -9.71
CA SER A 142 -16.82 -9.56 -9.73
C SER A 142 -16.89 -10.15 -11.14
N GLU A 143 -17.27 -9.36 -12.14
CA GLU A 143 -17.44 -9.83 -13.52
C GLU A 143 -16.22 -9.52 -14.39
N ILE A 144 -15.24 -8.79 -13.86
CA ILE A 144 -14.18 -8.14 -14.64
C ILE A 144 -13.34 -9.15 -15.43
N ASP A 145 -13.01 -10.30 -14.83
CA ASP A 145 -12.14 -11.31 -15.43
C ASP A 145 -12.86 -12.01 -16.61
N SER A 146 -14.20 -12.13 -16.55
CA SER A 146 -15.02 -12.68 -17.65
C SER A 146 -15.19 -11.72 -18.83
N LEU A 147 -15.00 -10.41 -18.62
CA LEU A 147 -15.17 -9.36 -19.63
C LEU A 147 -13.90 -9.08 -20.43
N THR A 148 -12.76 -9.67 -20.05
CA THR A 148 -11.44 -9.41 -20.65
C THR A 148 -11.26 -9.96 -22.07
N THR A 149 -12.14 -10.84 -22.55
CA THR A 149 -11.94 -11.62 -23.78
C THR A 149 -12.76 -11.19 -25.01
N THR A 150 -13.70 -10.24 -24.90
CA THR A 150 -14.79 -10.15 -25.91
C THR A 150 -15.14 -8.78 -26.53
N LYS A 151 -14.47 -7.65 -26.24
CA LYS A 151 -14.91 -6.32 -26.79
C LYS A 151 -13.78 -5.37 -27.19
N LEU A 152 -13.99 -4.56 -28.24
CA LEU A 152 -13.07 -3.54 -28.80
C LEU A 152 -13.42 -2.11 -28.34
N GLY A 153 -12.42 -1.22 -28.22
CA GLY A 153 -12.61 0.24 -28.08
C GLY A 153 -12.65 0.79 -26.64
N ASN A 154 -13.47 1.84 -26.40
CA ASN A 154 -13.59 2.56 -25.11
C ASN A 154 -13.93 1.64 -23.91
N PHE A 155 -14.57 0.49 -24.16
CA PHE A 155 -14.87 -0.50 -23.12
C PHE A 155 -13.60 -1.17 -22.56
N GLN A 156 -12.60 -1.47 -23.41
CA GLN A 156 -11.30 -2.00 -22.95
C GLN A 156 -10.54 -1.00 -22.07
N ARG A 157 -10.63 0.30 -22.38
CA ARG A 157 -10.01 1.36 -21.55
C ARG A 157 -10.62 1.40 -20.14
N ARG A 158 -11.93 1.17 -20.01
CA ARG A 158 -12.59 1.09 -18.71
C ARG A 158 -12.24 -0.17 -17.94
N ILE A 159 -12.19 -1.33 -18.59
CA ILE A 159 -11.70 -2.57 -17.96
C ILE A 159 -10.30 -2.34 -17.41
N ARG A 160 -9.42 -1.69 -18.17
CA ARG A 160 -8.08 -1.33 -17.70
C ARG A 160 -8.10 -0.39 -16.48
N GLY A 161 -8.98 0.62 -16.48
CA GLY A 161 -9.14 1.52 -15.33
C GLY A 161 -9.65 0.80 -14.07
N ALA A 162 -10.63 -0.10 -14.23
CA ALA A 162 -11.11 -0.92 -13.13
C ALA A 162 -10.01 -1.87 -12.63
N LEU A 163 -9.28 -2.57 -13.51
CA LEU A 163 -8.13 -3.40 -13.13
C LEU A 163 -7.04 -2.58 -12.41
N ASP A 164 -6.76 -1.36 -12.86
CA ASP A 164 -5.80 -0.46 -12.21
C ASP A 164 -6.25 -0.07 -10.80
N ALA A 165 -7.55 0.22 -10.62
CA ALA A 165 -8.12 0.45 -9.29
C ALA A 165 -7.99 -0.79 -8.38
N ARG A 166 -8.28 -2.00 -8.91
CA ARG A 166 -8.11 -3.27 -8.19
C ARG A 166 -6.66 -3.41 -7.71
N VAL A 167 -5.69 -3.21 -8.60
CA VAL A 167 -4.26 -3.27 -8.27
C VAL A 167 -3.88 -2.26 -7.19
N HIS A 168 -4.34 -1.01 -7.28
CA HIS A 168 -4.07 0.01 -6.26
C HIS A 168 -4.61 -0.37 -4.87
N ILE A 169 -5.78 -1.01 -4.83
CA ILE A 169 -6.43 -1.46 -3.59
C ILE A 169 -5.71 -2.67 -3.00
N GLU A 170 -5.52 -3.73 -3.80
CA GLU A 170 -4.90 -4.98 -3.37
C GLU A 170 -3.43 -4.81 -2.99
N LYS A 171 -2.67 -3.97 -3.71
CA LYS A 171 -1.25 -3.68 -3.39
C LYS A 171 -1.06 -3.07 -2.01
N ARG A 172 -2.08 -2.37 -1.49
CA ARG A 172 -2.09 -1.79 -0.14
C ARG A 172 -2.80 -2.71 0.87
N GLY A 173 -3.05 -3.98 0.51
CA GLY A 173 -3.72 -4.98 1.33
C GLY A 173 -5.23 -4.75 1.49
N GLY A 174 -5.82 -3.84 0.72
CA GLY A 174 -7.26 -3.63 0.73
C GLY A 174 -8.00 -4.71 -0.07
N ARG A 175 -9.29 -4.88 0.22
CA ARG A 175 -10.19 -5.77 -0.52
C ARG A 175 -11.37 -4.97 -1.07
N LEU A 176 -11.75 -5.21 -2.32
CA LEU A 176 -12.95 -4.58 -2.90
C LEU A 176 -14.19 -4.99 -2.12
N ALA A 177 -15.16 -4.08 -1.98
CA ALA A 177 -16.46 -4.43 -1.43
C ALA A 177 -17.19 -5.41 -2.37
N PRO A 178 -18.08 -6.29 -1.86
CA PRO A 178 -18.81 -7.26 -2.70
C PRO A 178 -19.62 -6.61 -3.83
N ASP A 179 -20.14 -5.40 -3.57
CA ASP A 179 -20.93 -4.57 -4.49
C ASP A 179 -20.08 -3.47 -5.15
N ALA A 180 -18.75 -3.56 -5.06
CA ALA A 180 -17.87 -2.56 -5.64
C ALA A 180 -18.06 -2.47 -7.15
N VAL A 181 -18.14 -1.22 -7.62
CA VAL A 181 -18.35 -0.89 -9.02
C VAL A 181 -17.36 0.15 -9.52
N TYR A 182 -17.06 0.08 -10.82
CA TYR A 182 -16.28 1.08 -11.52
C TYR A 182 -17.05 1.65 -12.71
N GLN A 183 -17.25 2.97 -12.73
CA GLN A 183 -17.88 3.67 -13.84
C GLN A 183 -16.87 4.49 -14.64
N ASN A 184 -16.02 5.25 -13.96
CA ASN A 184 -14.95 6.05 -14.55
C ASN A 184 -13.88 6.41 -13.49
N SER A 185 -12.88 7.22 -13.87
CA SER A 185 -11.74 7.51 -12.99
C SER A 185 -12.08 8.43 -11.81
N SER A 186 -13.19 9.17 -11.88
CA SER A 186 -13.66 10.09 -10.85
C SER A 186 -14.75 9.50 -9.95
N THR A 187 -15.40 8.41 -10.34
CA THR A 187 -16.37 7.69 -9.48
C THR A 187 -15.68 7.03 -8.31
N ARG A 188 -16.28 7.12 -7.12
CA ARG A 188 -15.78 6.49 -5.90
C ARG A 188 -16.00 4.98 -5.97
N ILE A 189 -14.98 4.24 -5.58
CA ILE A 189 -14.95 2.78 -5.57
C ILE A 189 -14.97 2.36 -4.10
N HIS A 190 -15.90 1.47 -3.75
CA HIS A 190 -16.07 0.96 -2.39
C HIS A 190 -15.09 -0.19 -2.13
N PHE A 191 -14.36 -0.12 -1.03
CA PHE A 191 -13.42 -1.15 -0.60
C PHE A 191 -13.21 -1.13 0.91
N PHE A 192 -12.71 -2.22 1.47
CA PHE A 192 -12.25 -2.31 2.85
C PHE A 192 -10.73 -2.22 2.90
N CYS A 193 -10.20 -1.37 3.77
CA CYS A 193 -8.76 -1.34 4.02
C CYS A 193 -8.30 -2.57 4.84
N PRO A 194 -6.99 -2.86 4.96
CA PRO A 194 -6.47 -3.98 5.75
C PRO A 194 -6.94 -4.02 7.20
N TYR A 195 -7.33 -2.86 7.74
CA TYR A 195 -7.76 -2.68 9.12
C TYR A 195 -9.28 -2.78 9.29
N GLY A 196 -10.02 -3.08 8.21
CA GLY A 196 -11.46 -3.30 8.23
C GLY A 196 -12.31 -2.05 8.03
N HIS A 197 -11.70 -0.87 7.86
CA HIS A 197 -12.44 0.37 7.55
C HIS A 197 -13.05 0.32 6.15
N GLU A 198 -14.31 0.69 6.05
CA GLU A 198 -14.96 0.93 4.76
C GLU A 198 -14.48 2.27 4.17
N ALA A 199 -14.12 2.27 2.90
CA ALA A 199 -13.62 3.44 2.19
C ALA A 199 -14.23 3.54 0.80
N ALA A 200 -14.44 4.78 0.35
CA ALA A 200 -14.97 5.09 -0.97
C ALA A 200 -14.08 6.15 -1.66
N VAL A 201 -13.20 5.72 -2.57
CA VAL A 201 -12.21 6.60 -3.23
C VAL A 201 -12.18 6.38 -4.73
N SER A 202 -12.01 7.45 -5.50
CA SER A 202 -11.91 7.37 -6.96
C SER A 202 -10.52 6.95 -7.42
N LEU A 203 -10.41 6.38 -8.62
CA LEU A 203 -9.12 5.96 -9.19
C LEU A 203 -8.12 7.12 -9.30
N ASP A 204 -8.57 8.31 -9.72
CA ASP A 204 -7.68 9.48 -9.82
C ASP A 204 -7.09 9.87 -8.46
N LYS A 205 -7.88 9.71 -7.38
CA LYS A 205 -7.42 9.95 -6.01
C LYS A 205 -6.52 8.82 -5.48
N LEU A 206 -6.82 7.56 -5.80
CA LEU A 206 -5.96 6.41 -5.46
C LEU A 206 -4.56 6.55 -6.07
N ARG A 207 -4.49 6.94 -7.35
CA ARG A 207 -3.24 7.26 -8.05
C ARG A 207 -2.49 8.41 -7.39
N GLY A 208 -3.22 9.44 -6.94
CA GLY A 208 -2.68 10.56 -6.18
C GLY A 208 -2.31 10.24 -4.72
N GLY A 209 -2.41 8.99 -4.28
CA GLY A 209 -2.02 8.58 -2.93
C GLY A 209 -3.14 8.59 -1.89
N SER A 210 -4.34 9.08 -2.22
CA SER A 210 -5.49 8.98 -1.31
C SER A 210 -5.82 7.52 -1.01
N TRP A 211 -6.36 7.26 0.19
CA TRP A 211 -6.61 5.90 0.67
C TRP A 211 -7.85 5.85 1.59
N CYS A 212 -7.73 5.37 2.82
CA CYS A 212 -8.83 5.29 3.76
C CYS A 212 -8.88 6.57 4.61
N GLN A 213 -10.02 7.26 4.60
CA GLN A 213 -10.22 8.47 5.39
C GLN A 213 -10.14 8.18 6.89
N GLN A 214 -10.72 7.06 7.36
CA GLN A 214 -10.64 6.66 8.76
C GLN A 214 -9.19 6.41 9.20
N CYS A 215 -8.36 5.77 8.37
CA CYS A 215 -6.92 5.65 8.64
C CYS A 215 -6.20 7.00 8.69
N HIS A 216 -6.55 7.90 7.77
CA HIS A 216 -5.97 9.24 7.75
C HIS A 216 -6.36 10.05 9.00
N ASP A 217 -7.61 9.93 9.45
CA ASP A 217 -8.11 10.64 10.63
C ASP A 217 -7.52 10.05 11.91
N LEU A 218 -7.33 8.73 11.99
CA LEU A 218 -6.57 8.10 13.07
C LEU A 218 -5.13 8.63 13.16
N HIS A 219 -4.51 8.92 12.02
CA HIS A 219 -3.16 9.50 12.00
C HIS A 219 -3.16 10.98 12.42
N LYS A 220 -4.11 11.79 11.93
CA LYS A 220 -4.11 13.24 12.18
C LYS A 220 -4.74 13.65 13.51
N SER A 221 -5.77 12.93 13.93
CA SER A 221 -6.68 13.33 15.01
C SER A 221 -7.08 12.12 15.85
N LEU A 222 -6.11 11.34 16.33
CA LEU A 222 -6.36 10.19 17.21
C LEU A 222 -7.24 10.55 18.44
N PRO A 223 -7.03 11.69 19.15
CA PRO A 223 -7.92 12.08 20.23
C PRO A 223 -9.38 12.23 19.80
N GLU A 224 -9.62 12.79 18.60
CA GLU A 224 -10.97 12.96 18.05
C GLU A 224 -11.64 11.60 17.80
N VAL A 225 -10.89 10.64 17.23
CA VAL A 225 -11.42 9.30 16.95
C VAL A 225 -11.77 8.55 18.24
N ILE A 226 -10.87 8.59 19.24
CA ILE A 226 -11.12 7.94 20.55
C ILE A 226 -12.31 8.60 21.24
N THR A 227 -12.35 9.92 21.30
CA THR A 227 -13.45 10.67 21.92
C THR A 227 -14.78 10.33 21.26
N ARG A 228 -14.86 10.40 19.93
CA ARG A 228 -16.07 10.05 19.17
C ARG A 228 -16.51 8.62 19.47
N THR A 229 -15.58 7.67 19.47
CA THR A 229 -15.89 6.25 19.78
C THR A 229 -16.48 6.10 21.18
N ILE A 230 -15.92 6.80 22.18
CA ILE A 230 -16.44 6.78 23.55
C ILE A 230 -17.84 7.39 23.61
N VAL A 231 -18.06 8.53 22.95
CA VAL A 231 -19.40 9.16 22.89
C VAL A 231 -20.41 8.25 22.19
N GLU A 232 -20.03 7.57 21.10
CA GLU A 232 -20.90 6.59 20.42
C GLU A 232 -21.27 5.42 21.33
N ILE A 233 -20.34 4.95 22.18
CA ILE A 233 -20.61 3.91 23.18
C ILE A 233 -21.58 4.39 24.25
N ILE A 234 -21.41 5.61 24.76
CA ILE A 234 -22.24 6.15 25.84
C ILE A 234 -23.63 6.55 25.35
N ILE A 235 -23.72 7.19 24.18
CA ILE A 235 -24.99 7.71 23.63
C ILE A 235 -25.77 6.64 22.85
N GLU A 236 -25.11 5.52 22.49
CA GLU A 236 -25.68 4.44 21.67
C GLU A 236 -26.19 4.88 20.30
N GLU A 237 -25.69 6.02 19.78
CA GLU A 237 -25.96 6.52 18.44
C GLU A 237 -24.66 6.79 17.67
N PRO A 238 -24.63 6.57 16.34
CA PRO A 238 -23.50 6.95 15.50
C PRO A 238 -23.26 8.47 15.49
N MET A 239 -22.01 8.90 15.70
CA MET A 239 -21.64 10.32 15.78
C MET A 239 -20.90 10.75 14.52
N LYS A 240 -21.62 10.93 13.40
CA LYS A 240 -20.98 11.15 12.09
C LYS A 240 -20.35 12.54 12.02
N LYS A 241 -19.09 12.60 11.58
CA LYS A 241 -18.43 13.86 11.22
C LYS A 241 -19.11 14.47 9.98
N VAL A 242 -19.70 15.65 10.12
CA VAL A 242 -20.54 16.26 9.07
C VAL A 242 -20.36 17.77 8.97
N ARG A 243 -20.58 18.31 7.76
CA ARG A 243 -20.64 19.75 7.45
C ARG A 243 -22.06 20.15 7.03
N PRO A 244 -23.01 20.31 7.98
CA PRO A 244 -24.39 20.60 7.64
C PRO A 244 -24.52 21.91 6.87
N ASP A 245 -25.45 21.97 5.92
CA ASP A 245 -25.69 23.15 5.06
C ASP A 245 -26.02 24.42 5.85
N TRP A 246 -26.57 24.24 7.05
CA TRP A 246 -26.98 25.30 7.98
C TRP A 246 -25.90 25.71 8.97
N LEU A 247 -24.81 24.94 9.10
CA LEU A 247 -23.72 25.27 10.01
C LEU A 247 -22.68 26.10 9.25
N ARG A 248 -22.74 27.42 9.38
CA ARG A 248 -21.94 28.36 8.58
C ARG A 248 -21.28 29.41 9.44
N SER A 249 -20.07 29.80 9.05
CA SER A 249 -19.41 30.92 9.72
C SER A 249 -20.14 32.22 9.46
N SER A 250 -20.37 33.01 10.50
CA SER A 250 -20.94 34.35 10.40
C SER A 250 -20.04 35.32 9.61
N LYS A 251 -18.72 35.08 9.61
CA LYS A 251 -17.73 35.94 8.95
C LYS A 251 -17.49 35.60 7.48
N THR A 252 -17.29 34.32 7.16
CA THR A 252 -16.90 33.89 5.80
C THR A 252 -18.03 33.22 5.03
N ASN A 253 -19.15 32.89 5.69
CA ASN A 253 -20.25 32.09 5.15
C ASN A 253 -19.85 30.67 4.69
N GLU A 254 -18.62 30.24 5.01
CA GLU A 254 -18.15 28.88 4.74
C GLU A 254 -18.83 27.87 5.66
N ARG A 255 -19.01 26.64 5.17
CA ARG A 255 -19.58 25.55 5.98
C ARG A 255 -18.57 25.13 7.04
N LEU A 256 -19.02 25.10 8.29
CA LEU A 256 -18.25 24.53 9.39
C LEU A 256 -18.57 23.03 9.52
N GLU A 257 -17.80 22.33 10.34
CA GLU A 257 -17.90 20.88 10.57
C GLU A 257 -18.05 20.61 12.06
N PHE A 258 -18.93 19.68 12.45
CA PHE A 258 -18.87 19.07 13.78
C PHE A 258 -18.06 17.78 13.72
N ASP A 259 -17.28 17.48 14.76
CA ASP A 259 -16.49 16.23 14.85
C ASP A 259 -17.37 14.99 15.02
N GLY A 260 -18.59 15.18 15.53
CA GLY A 260 -19.67 14.22 15.48
C GLY A 260 -21.04 14.89 15.58
N LEU A 261 -22.03 14.36 14.85
CA LEU A 261 -23.44 14.70 15.00
C LEU A 261 -24.23 13.39 14.99
N ASN A 262 -25.10 13.23 15.97
CA ASN A 262 -25.94 12.04 16.07
C ASN A 262 -27.03 12.01 14.98
N GLU A 263 -27.72 10.88 14.82
CA GLU A 263 -28.65 10.70 13.71
C GLU A 263 -29.90 11.59 13.81
N SER A 264 -30.38 11.83 15.04
CA SER A 264 -31.51 12.74 15.27
C SER A 264 -31.13 14.22 15.11
N GLY A 265 -29.82 14.54 15.11
CA GLY A 265 -29.30 15.90 15.04
C GLY A 265 -29.48 16.70 16.32
N SER A 266 -29.81 16.07 17.45
CA SER A 266 -30.00 16.70 18.75
C SER A 266 -28.72 16.81 19.59
N ILE A 267 -27.68 16.04 19.27
CA ILE A 267 -26.40 16.02 19.99
C ILE A 267 -25.25 16.21 19.01
N ALA A 268 -24.40 17.19 19.28
CA ALA A 268 -23.18 17.44 18.53
C ALA A 268 -21.94 17.28 19.44
N LEU A 269 -20.83 16.84 18.86
CA LEU A 269 -19.53 16.68 19.50
C LEU A 269 -18.51 17.59 18.84
N GLU A 270 -17.73 18.29 19.66
CA GLU A 270 -16.55 19.03 19.25
C GLU A 270 -15.37 18.65 20.16
N VAL A 271 -14.24 18.30 19.53
CA VAL A 271 -13.02 17.90 20.25
C VAL A 271 -12.00 19.02 20.15
N GLN A 272 -11.71 19.65 21.28
CA GLN A 272 -10.84 20.83 21.33
C GLN A 272 -9.47 20.48 21.90
N SER A 273 -8.44 21.16 21.39
CA SER A 273 -7.08 21.06 21.92
C SER A 273 -6.57 22.43 22.34
N LYS A 274 -6.05 22.55 23.57
CA LYS A 274 -5.51 23.81 24.10
C LYS A 274 -4.30 24.32 23.30
N TYR A 275 -3.62 23.42 22.58
CA TYR A 275 -2.40 23.71 21.82
C TYR A 275 -2.65 24.40 20.47
N HIS A 276 -3.91 24.55 20.05
CA HIS A 276 -4.29 25.16 18.77
C HIS A 276 -5.26 26.33 18.90
N LEU A 277 -5.25 27.05 20.03
CA LEU A 277 -6.03 28.28 20.22
C LEU A 277 -5.52 29.42 19.33
N LYS A 278 -5.92 29.42 18.06
CA LYS A 278 -5.72 30.53 17.13
C LYS A 278 -6.95 31.45 17.18
N PRO A 279 -6.79 32.78 17.02
CA PRO A 279 -7.92 33.72 17.00
C PRO A 279 -8.98 33.40 15.94
N GLU A 280 -8.58 32.86 14.79
CA GLU A 280 -9.50 32.44 13.73
C GLU A 280 -10.36 31.22 14.09
N GLN A 281 -9.92 30.43 15.06
CA GLN A 281 -10.63 29.24 15.53
C GLN A 281 -11.69 29.62 16.57
N GLN A 282 -11.36 30.57 17.46
CA GLN A 282 -12.29 31.12 18.45
C GLN A 282 -13.61 31.61 17.82
N GLY A 283 -13.54 32.38 16.73
CA GLY A 283 -14.74 32.84 16.04
C GLY A 283 -15.59 31.72 15.44
N ARG A 284 -14.98 30.61 15.00
CA ARG A 284 -15.71 29.45 14.46
C ARG A 284 -16.34 28.65 15.60
N ASP A 285 -15.65 28.50 16.72
CA ASP A 285 -16.15 27.82 17.90
C ASP A 285 -17.36 28.57 18.49
N GLU A 286 -17.30 29.91 18.52
CA GLU A 286 -18.44 30.77 18.88
C GLU A 286 -19.62 30.60 17.91
N ASP A 287 -19.36 30.59 16.60
CA ASP A 287 -20.40 30.40 15.58
C ASP A 287 -21.08 29.03 15.78
N LYS A 288 -20.30 27.96 16.01
CA LYS A 288 -20.81 26.61 16.28
C LYS A 288 -21.69 26.59 17.53
N ALA A 289 -21.21 27.16 18.64
CA ALA A 289 -21.95 27.20 19.90
C ALA A 289 -23.27 27.95 19.76
N LYS A 290 -23.26 29.15 19.15
CA LYS A 290 -24.48 29.95 18.91
C LYS A 290 -25.48 29.22 18.02
N ILE A 291 -25.02 28.58 16.94
CA ILE A 291 -25.91 27.86 16.02
C ILE A 291 -26.48 26.60 16.67
N ALA A 292 -25.68 25.89 17.48
CA ALA A 292 -26.15 24.72 18.24
C ALA A 292 -27.25 25.13 19.24
N GLU A 293 -27.03 26.20 20.00
CA GLU A 293 -28.02 26.74 20.95
C GLU A 293 -29.32 27.14 20.24
N GLN A 294 -29.25 27.90 19.15
CA GLN A 294 -30.42 28.32 18.36
C GLN A 294 -31.25 27.15 17.82
N ARG A 295 -30.62 26.00 17.61
CA ARG A 295 -31.25 24.79 17.07
C ARG A 295 -31.59 23.77 18.14
N ASN A 296 -31.38 24.09 19.42
CA ASN A 296 -31.59 23.19 20.54
C ASN A 296 -30.80 21.88 20.39
N ILE A 297 -29.53 22.02 19.99
CA ILE A 297 -28.57 20.92 19.88
C ILE A 297 -27.68 20.96 21.13
N ALA A 298 -27.65 19.88 21.89
CA ALA A 298 -26.73 19.71 23.01
C ALA A 298 -25.30 19.54 22.45
N LEU A 299 -24.41 20.48 22.79
CA LEU A 299 -23.04 20.49 22.28
C LEU A 299 -22.09 19.95 23.36
N ILE A 300 -21.59 18.73 23.15
CA ILE A 300 -20.56 18.10 23.98
C ILE A 300 -19.20 18.65 23.56
N LEU A 301 -18.53 19.34 24.48
CA LEU A 301 -17.20 19.92 24.27
C LEU A 301 -16.15 19.12 25.05
N VAL A 302 -15.31 18.35 24.35
CA VAL A 302 -14.26 17.55 25.00
C VAL A 302 -12.89 18.21 24.80
N TRP A 303 -12.27 18.65 25.89
CA TRP A 303 -10.95 19.29 25.87
C TRP A 303 -9.82 18.30 26.15
N ASP A 304 -8.77 18.33 25.32
CA ASP A 304 -7.45 17.70 25.59
C ASP A 304 -7.48 16.22 26.01
N LEU A 305 -8.33 15.40 25.38
CA LEU A 305 -8.28 13.95 25.61
C LEU A 305 -6.89 13.42 25.22
N ASN A 306 -6.22 12.74 26.16
CA ASN A 306 -4.91 12.16 25.94
C ASN A 306 -5.04 10.66 25.60
N PRO A 307 -4.67 10.22 24.38
CA PRO A 307 -4.72 8.81 23.98
C PRO A 307 -3.86 7.87 24.84
N GLY A 308 -2.91 8.38 25.61
CA GLY A 308 -2.07 7.59 26.53
C GLY A 308 -2.68 7.34 27.92
N TRP A 309 -3.90 7.83 28.20
CA TRP A 309 -4.58 7.53 29.46
C TRP A 309 -5.08 6.09 29.54
N ALA A 310 -5.27 5.58 30.76
CA ALA A 310 -6.01 4.34 30.94
C ALA A 310 -7.46 4.51 30.45
N PRO A 311 -8.09 3.46 29.88
CA PRO A 311 -9.45 3.55 29.35
C PRO A 311 -10.46 4.18 30.32
N ASP A 312 -10.45 3.76 31.60
CA ASP A 312 -11.36 4.30 32.61
C ASP A 312 -11.26 5.82 32.75
N ARG A 313 -10.03 6.34 32.76
CA ARG A 313 -9.80 7.78 32.82
C ARG A 313 -10.30 8.50 31.58
N MET A 314 -10.24 7.87 30.40
CA MET A 314 -10.81 8.45 29.18
C MET A 314 -12.34 8.53 29.27
N PHE A 315 -12.99 7.46 29.77
CA PHE A 315 -14.43 7.45 30.00
C PHE A 315 -14.85 8.51 31.01
N ASP A 316 -14.22 8.56 32.19
CA ASP A 316 -14.53 9.55 33.23
C ASP A 316 -14.47 10.99 32.69
N HIS A 317 -13.49 11.27 31.84
CA HIS A 317 -13.31 12.59 31.21
C HIS A 317 -14.42 12.92 30.20
N VAL A 318 -14.83 11.96 29.37
CA VAL A 318 -15.92 12.16 28.40
C VAL A 318 -17.28 12.24 29.09
N GLU A 319 -17.50 11.43 30.12
CA GLU A 319 -18.72 11.51 30.94
C GLU A 319 -18.92 12.89 31.55
N GLU A 320 -17.85 13.51 32.05
CA GLU A 320 -17.93 14.85 32.61
C GLU A 320 -18.35 15.87 31.55
N ALA A 321 -17.76 15.79 30.35
CA ALA A 321 -18.14 16.66 29.23
C ALA A 321 -19.61 16.46 28.79
N ILE A 322 -20.14 15.24 28.88
CA ILE A 322 -21.56 14.95 28.63
C ILE A 322 -22.44 15.63 29.68
N ARG A 323 -22.08 15.52 30.97
CA ARG A 323 -22.81 16.19 32.07
C ARG A 323 -22.77 17.71 31.94
N GLU A 324 -21.62 18.28 31.58
CA GLU A 324 -21.47 19.72 31.33
C GLU A 324 -22.33 20.22 30.16
N ALA A 325 -22.57 19.36 29.16
CA ALA A 325 -23.51 19.65 28.07
C ALA A 325 -24.99 19.57 28.48
N GLY A 326 -25.28 19.26 29.75
CA GLY A 326 -26.63 19.15 30.30
C GLY A 326 -27.33 17.83 29.95
N LEU A 327 -26.58 16.80 29.55
CA LEU A 327 -27.10 15.49 29.20
C LEU A 327 -26.91 14.50 30.37
N GLU A 328 -27.81 13.53 30.48
CA GLU A 328 -27.64 12.40 31.38
C GLU A 328 -26.69 11.36 30.77
N VAL A 329 -25.87 10.72 31.61
CA VAL A 329 -25.03 9.60 31.21
C VAL A 329 -25.83 8.31 31.48
N PRO A 330 -26.28 7.58 30.44
CA PRO A 330 -27.03 6.34 30.64
C PRO A 330 -26.14 5.22 31.19
N ALA A 331 -26.72 4.06 31.49
CA ALA A 331 -25.93 2.86 31.79
C ALA A 331 -25.37 2.28 30.49
N TYR A 332 -24.07 1.98 30.46
CA TYR A 332 -23.38 1.43 29.28
C TYR A 332 -22.21 0.53 29.70
N ASP A 333 -21.65 -0.22 28.75
CA ASP A 333 -20.49 -1.10 29.00
C ASP A 333 -19.19 -0.49 28.47
N ARG A 334 -18.27 -0.15 29.39
CA ARG A 334 -16.93 0.38 29.07
C ARG A 334 -16.07 -0.62 28.29
N SER A 335 -16.33 -1.93 28.38
CA SER A 335 -15.56 -2.97 27.70
C SER A 335 -15.68 -2.93 26.17
N LEU A 336 -16.66 -2.19 25.65
CA LEU A 336 -16.89 -2.00 24.22
C LEU A 336 -15.79 -1.17 23.53
N LEU A 337 -14.94 -0.46 24.29
CA LEU A 337 -13.82 0.30 23.74
C LEU A 337 -12.65 -0.62 23.37
N ASP A 338 -12.60 -1.03 22.10
CA ASP A 338 -11.47 -1.77 21.53
C ASP A 338 -10.36 -0.82 21.04
N LEU A 339 -9.50 -0.38 21.97
CA LEU A 339 -8.34 0.45 21.62
C LEU A 339 -7.39 -0.29 20.67
N ALA A 340 -7.22 -1.61 20.81
CA ALA A 340 -6.27 -2.37 19.98
C ALA A 340 -6.66 -2.29 18.50
N LYS A 341 -7.97 -2.33 18.21
CA LYS A 341 -8.52 -2.12 16.87
C LYS A 341 -8.30 -0.69 16.37
N ILE A 342 -8.55 0.33 17.19
CA ILE A 342 -8.32 1.75 16.84
C ILE A 342 -6.85 1.96 16.44
N TYR A 343 -5.93 1.46 17.27
CA TYR A 343 -4.50 1.62 17.06
C TYR A 343 -3.92 0.71 15.97
N ARG A 344 -4.65 -0.33 15.52
CA ARG A 344 -4.19 -1.27 14.49
C ARG A 344 -3.79 -0.57 13.19
N ALA A 345 -4.54 0.49 12.84
CA ALA A 345 -4.34 1.31 11.64
C ALA A 345 -3.42 2.53 11.86
N HIS A 346 -2.90 2.73 13.07
CA HIS A 346 -2.09 3.89 13.41
C HIS A 346 -0.69 3.78 12.82
N GLU A 347 -0.20 4.84 12.16
CA GLU A 347 1.08 4.79 11.44
C GLU A 347 2.30 4.41 12.29
N MET A 348 2.35 4.89 13.53
CA MET A 348 3.45 4.55 14.45
C MET A 348 3.48 3.05 14.78
N ARG A 349 2.33 2.36 14.73
CA ARG A 349 2.29 0.90 14.87
C ARG A 349 2.98 0.24 13.68
N HIS A 350 2.75 0.73 12.45
CA HIS A 350 3.43 0.21 11.26
C HIS A 350 4.92 0.47 11.29
N THR A 351 5.34 1.66 11.71
CA THR A 351 6.76 2.00 11.88
C THR A 351 7.43 1.09 12.91
N LEU A 352 6.75 0.83 14.04
CA LEU A 352 7.23 -0.10 15.05
C LEU A 352 7.35 -1.52 14.49
N LEU A 353 6.28 -2.06 13.90
CA LEU A 353 6.25 -3.41 13.35
C LEU A 353 7.34 -3.62 12.31
N LYS A 354 7.52 -2.65 11.41
CA LYS A 354 8.59 -2.71 10.40
C LYS A 354 9.97 -2.77 11.05
N LYS A 355 10.25 -1.92 12.05
CA LYS A 355 11.54 -1.96 12.78
C LYS A 355 11.76 -3.28 13.51
N ILE A 356 10.68 -3.89 14.01
CA ILE A 356 10.74 -5.19 14.68
C ILE A 356 11.06 -6.30 13.65
N GLU A 357 10.34 -6.32 12.54
CA GLU A 357 10.52 -7.26 11.43
C GLU A 357 11.92 -7.15 10.81
N ASP A 358 12.40 -5.93 10.53
CA ASP A 358 13.74 -5.66 9.98
C ASP A 358 14.87 -6.21 10.87
N ARG A 359 14.59 -6.41 12.17
CA ARG A 359 15.52 -6.96 13.16
C ARG A 359 15.19 -8.42 13.56
N GLY A 360 14.29 -9.07 12.84
CA GLY A 360 13.90 -10.47 13.05
C GLY A 360 13.10 -10.73 14.33
N GLY A 361 12.51 -9.69 14.93
CA GLY A 361 11.70 -9.81 16.13
C GLY A 361 10.20 -9.99 15.86
N GLU A 362 9.43 -10.08 16.95
CA GLU A 362 7.97 -10.16 16.95
C GLU A 362 7.38 -9.28 18.05
N LEU A 363 6.28 -8.57 17.75
CA LEU A 363 5.50 -7.83 18.72
C LEU A 363 4.48 -8.78 19.37
N LEU A 364 4.55 -8.94 20.68
CA LEU A 364 3.74 -9.92 21.43
C LEU A 364 2.53 -9.31 22.14
N SER A 365 2.53 -8.00 22.36
CA SER A 365 1.41 -7.28 22.98
C SER A 365 0.70 -6.35 22.00
N ASP A 366 -0.47 -5.86 22.40
CA ASP A 366 -1.12 -4.76 21.69
C ASP A 366 -0.33 -3.45 21.78
N PHE A 367 -0.58 -2.55 20.84
CA PHE A 367 0.05 -1.24 20.73
C PHE A 367 -0.99 -0.17 21.04
N PHE A 368 -0.75 0.66 22.06
CA PHE A 368 -1.65 1.75 22.46
C PHE A 368 -0.97 3.12 22.37
N GLY A 369 -0.03 3.25 21.43
CA GLY A 369 0.70 4.49 21.19
C GLY A 369 2.16 4.45 21.61
N ILE A 370 2.90 5.51 21.30
CA ILE A 370 4.36 5.52 21.38
C ILE A 370 4.92 5.52 22.81
N ASP A 371 4.13 6.01 23.77
CA ASP A 371 4.49 6.09 25.18
C ASP A 371 3.96 4.91 26.01
N SER A 372 3.14 4.05 25.40
CA SER A 372 2.67 2.81 26.02
C SER A 372 3.79 1.79 26.15
N HIS A 373 3.62 0.80 27.02
CA HIS A 373 4.56 -0.33 27.09
C HIS A 373 4.10 -1.44 26.17
N VAL A 374 5.03 -2.00 25.40
CA VAL A 374 4.81 -3.16 24.56
C VAL A 374 5.80 -4.27 24.91
N SER A 375 5.38 -5.51 24.76
CA SER A 375 6.24 -6.70 24.88
C SER A 375 6.71 -7.15 23.49
N ILE A 376 8.02 -7.37 23.35
CA ILE A 376 8.66 -7.73 22.08
C ILE A 376 9.59 -8.91 22.33
N TRP A 377 9.65 -9.83 21.36
CA TRP A 377 10.68 -10.86 21.27
C TRP A 377 11.65 -10.53 20.13
N CYS A 378 12.95 -10.80 20.31
CA CYS A 378 14.01 -10.31 19.43
C CYS A 378 14.40 -11.28 18.32
N GLY A 379 13.76 -12.45 18.26
CA GLY A 379 14.13 -13.54 17.36
C GLY A 379 15.21 -14.48 17.89
N HIS A 380 15.84 -14.16 19.03
CA HIS A 380 16.86 -15.02 19.64
C HIS A 380 16.22 -16.05 20.58
N SER A 381 16.47 -17.35 20.37
CA SER A 381 15.81 -18.43 21.12
C SER A 381 16.05 -18.38 22.62
N GLU A 382 17.26 -17.98 23.03
CA GLU A 382 17.67 -17.92 24.44
C GLU A 382 17.20 -16.65 25.15
N HIS A 383 16.63 -15.67 24.42
CA HIS A 383 16.23 -14.39 25.00
C HIS A 383 14.73 -14.40 25.26
N SER A 384 14.35 -14.11 26.50
CA SER A 384 12.95 -13.86 26.85
C SER A 384 12.43 -12.59 26.19
N GLU A 385 11.10 -12.48 26.09
CA GLU A 385 10.46 -11.22 25.74
C GLU A 385 10.87 -10.11 26.72
N TRP A 386 10.93 -8.87 26.23
CA TRP A 386 11.15 -7.71 27.09
C TRP A 386 10.11 -6.64 26.83
N THR A 387 9.81 -5.89 27.88
CA THR A 387 8.88 -4.77 27.83
C THR A 387 9.64 -3.47 27.57
N THR A 388 9.15 -2.66 26.65
CA THR A 388 9.75 -1.35 26.32
C THR A 388 8.70 -0.39 25.79
N LYS A 389 9.04 0.90 25.70
CA LYS A 389 8.23 1.88 24.98
C LYS A 389 8.52 1.84 23.49
N PRO A 390 7.50 1.88 22.59
CA PRO A 390 7.73 2.00 21.16
C PRO A 390 8.57 3.22 20.78
N ALA A 391 8.43 4.36 21.48
CA ALA A 391 9.24 5.55 21.25
C ALA A 391 10.75 5.27 21.34
N SER A 392 11.18 4.38 22.24
CA SER A 392 12.59 4.00 22.39
C SER A 392 13.12 3.20 21.20
N ILE A 393 12.28 2.41 20.54
CA ILE A 393 12.68 1.67 19.32
C ILE A 393 12.60 2.59 18.10
N ILE A 394 11.53 3.38 18.00
CA ILE A 394 11.26 4.23 16.83
C ILE A 394 12.28 5.37 16.75
N TYR A 395 12.50 6.11 17.85
CA TYR A 395 13.29 7.35 17.84
C TYR A 395 14.69 7.18 18.41
N GLN A 396 14.87 6.35 19.44
CA GLN A 396 16.18 6.14 20.08
C GLN A 396 16.94 4.95 19.48
N ASP A 397 16.31 4.23 18.55
CA ASP A 397 16.84 3.05 17.86
C ASP A 397 17.34 1.92 18.78
N THR A 398 16.85 1.91 20.03
CA THR A 398 17.19 0.87 21.02
C THR A 398 16.63 -0.49 20.60
N TRP A 399 17.20 -1.56 21.16
CA TRP A 399 16.81 -2.94 20.87
C TRP A 399 16.93 -3.83 22.11
N CYS A 400 16.78 -5.14 21.92
CA CYS A 400 16.90 -6.17 22.94
C CYS A 400 18.10 -5.93 23.90
N PRO A 401 17.83 -5.76 25.22
CA PRO A 401 18.87 -5.56 26.22
C PRO A 401 19.85 -6.74 26.30
N SER A 402 19.37 -7.98 26.13
CA SER A 402 20.20 -9.19 26.15
C SER A 402 21.18 -9.22 24.98
N CYS A 403 20.71 -8.99 23.74
CA CYS A 403 21.59 -8.87 22.58
C CYS A 403 22.62 -7.74 22.75
N ALA A 404 22.21 -6.61 23.33
CA ALA A 404 23.11 -5.49 23.57
C ALA A 404 24.20 -5.84 24.60
N ALA A 405 23.84 -6.53 25.67
CA ALA A 405 24.76 -6.99 26.71
C ALA A 405 25.77 -8.01 26.16
N GLU A 406 25.32 -8.99 25.37
CA GLU A 406 26.18 -9.98 24.72
C GLU A 406 27.18 -9.33 23.75
N ARG A 407 26.70 -8.41 22.90
CA ARG A 407 27.57 -7.66 21.98
C ARG A 407 28.64 -6.87 22.74
N LEU A 408 28.26 -6.22 23.84
CA LEU A 408 29.20 -5.47 24.68
C LEU A 408 30.21 -6.40 25.35
N ALA A 409 29.79 -7.59 25.80
CA ALA A 409 30.68 -8.58 26.40
C ALA A 409 31.72 -9.09 25.37
N LEU A 410 31.29 -9.41 24.15
CA LEU A 410 32.18 -9.82 23.06
C LEU A 410 33.19 -8.72 22.69
N GLN A 411 32.73 -7.47 22.57
CA GLN A 411 33.61 -6.34 22.29
C GLN A 411 34.66 -6.17 23.39
N LYS A 412 34.26 -6.18 24.66
CA LYS A 412 35.19 -6.07 25.79
C LYS A 412 36.21 -7.21 25.82
N LEU A 413 35.81 -8.42 25.43
CA LEU A 413 36.72 -9.54 25.32
C LEU A 413 37.74 -9.32 24.21
N ALA A 414 37.30 -8.95 23.00
CA ALA A 414 38.18 -8.66 21.87
C ALA A 414 39.17 -7.52 22.17
N ASP A 415 38.69 -6.43 22.79
CA ASP A 415 39.55 -5.31 23.22
C ASP A 415 40.60 -5.78 24.25
N SER A 416 40.18 -6.63 25.19
CA SER A 416 41.07 -7.17 26.21
C SER A 416 42.11 -8.13 25.62
N GLU A 417 41.75 -8.92 24.62
CA GLU A 417 42.65 -9.83 23.90
C GLU A 417 43.68 -9.04 23.09
N ALA A 418 43.23 -8.03 22.33
CA ALA A 418 44.13 -7.15 21.58
C ALA A 418 45.13 -6.42 22.49
N GLU A 419 44.69 -5.97 23.68
CA GLU A 419 45.57 -5.39 24.70
C GLU A 419 46.58 -6.42 25.22
N PHE A 420 46.13 -7.65 25.49
CA PHE A 420 46.98 -8.75 25.95
C PHE A 420 48.06 -9.11 24.94
N GLU A 421 47.70 -9.26 23.66
CA GLU A 421 48.66 -9.54 22.59
C GLU A 421 49.67 -8.40 22.40
N ARG A 422 49.21 -7.14 22.45
CA ARG A 422 50.11 -5.99 22.39
C ARG A 422 51.12 -6.02 23.54
N TRP A 423 50.64 -6.30 24.75
CA TRP A 423 51.51 -6.41 25.91
C TRP A 423 52.56 -7.52 25.75
N LEU A 424 52.18 -8.68 25.22
CA LEU A 424 53.13 -9.77 24.92
C LEU A 424 54.17 -9.37 23.88
N ARG A 425 53.80 -8.57 22.86
CA ARG A 425 54.77 -8.04 21.88
C ARG A 425 55.76 -7.08 22.52
N GLU A 426 55.30 -6.20 23.41
CA GLU A 426 56.15 -5.27 24.17
C GLU A 426 57.05 -5.99 25.18
N HIS A 427 56.62 -7.16 25.66
CA HIS A 427 57.34 -7.98 26.64
C HIS A 427 57.72 -9.34 26.04
N SER A 428 58.39 -9.32 24.88
CA SER A 428 58.68 -10.53 24.06
C SER A 428 59.47 -11.64 24.76
N SER A 429 60.16 -11.33 25.87
CA SER A 429 60.89 -12.31 26.70
C SER A 429 60.01 -13.03 27.73
N VAL A 430 58.78 -12.55 27.95
CA VAL A 430 57.79 -13.21 28.81
C VAL A 430 57.22 -14.41 28.07
N ARG A 431 57.28 -15.59 28.70
CA ARG A 431 56.57 -16.78 28.21
C ARG A 431 55.27 -16.93 28.99
N VAL A 432 54.21 -17.38 28.34
CA VAL A 432 52.92 -17.64 28.98
C VAL A 432 52.39 -19.01 28.57
N ASN A 433 51.89 -19.75 29.55
CA ASN A 433 51.07 -20.95 29.33
C ASN A 433 49.63 -20.59 29.66
N LEU A 434 48.78 -20.55 28.63
CA LEU A 434 47.37 -20.20 28.75
C LEU A 434 46.58 -21.36 29.34
N THR A 435 45.65 -21.01 30.22
CA THR A 435 44.69 -21.94 30.82
C THR A 435 43.69 -22.32 29.75
N ASP A 436 43.43 -23.62 29.58
CA ASP A 436 42.60 -24.17 28.50
C ASP A 436 43.09 -23.85 27.07
N GLY A 437 44.37 -23.49 26.91
CA GLY A 437 45.01 -23.32 25.61
C GLY A 437 44.71 -22.00 24.87
N GLN A 438 43.86 -21.12 25.43
CA GLN A 438 43.52 -19.83 24.83
C GLN A 438 43.30 -18.73 25.88
N TYR A 439 43.39 -17.46 25.45
CA TYR A 439 43.12 -16.33 26.32
C TYR A 439 41.60 -16.21 26.53
N GLN A 440 41.15 -16.13 27.79
CA GLN A 440 39.72 -16.12 28.10
C GLN A 440 39.18 -14.73 28.43
N ASN A 441 39.89 -13.98 29.28
CA ASN A 441 39.64 -12.58 29.63
C ASN A 441 40.71 -12.12 30.65
N ALA A 442 40.69 -10.85 31.02
CA ALA A 442 41.72 -10.27 31.89
C ALA A 442 41.69 -10.74 33.36
N THR A 443 40.62 -11.42 33.81
CA THR A 443 40.47 -11.87 35.20
C THR A 443 40.84 -13.33 35.40
N VAL A 444 40.80 -14.15 34.34
CA VAL A 444 41.28 -15.53 34.36
C VAL A 444 42.79 -15.54 34.57
N LYS A 445 43.25 -16.41 35.47
CA LYS A 445 44.68 -16.58 35.77
C LYS A 445 45.32 -17.51 34.75
N HIS A 446 46.52 -17.14 34.32
CA HIS A 446 47.39 -17.93 33.47
C HIS A 446 48.77 -18.04 34.11
N ARG A 447 49.59 -18.98 33.62
CA ARG A 447 50.95 -19.18 34.10
C ARG A 447 51.94 -18.36 33.28
N PHE A 448 52.45 -17.29 33.86
CA PHE A 448 53.45 -16.40 33.25
C PHE A 448 54.86 -16.68 33.77
N PHE A 449 55.85 -16.68 32.89
CA PHE A 449 57.26 -16.79 33.23
C PHE A 449 57.91 -15.42 33.09
N CYS A 450 58.48 -14.92 34.18
CA CYS A 450 59.09 -13.59 34.22
C CYS A 450 60.24 -13.45 33.21
N ASP A 451 60.27 -12.33 32.51
CA ASP A 451 61.32 -11.91 31.57
C ASP A 451 62.71 -11.84 32.22
N SER A 452 62.78 -11.46 33.50
CA SER A 452 64.05 -11.17 34.16
C SER A 452 64.58 -12.30 35.05
N CYS A 453 63.69 -13.04 35.71
CA CYS A 453 64.09 -14.14 36.60
C CYS A 453 63.55 -15.52 36.19
N HIS A 454 62.74 -15.60 35.13
CA HIS A 454 62.11 -16.83 34.65
C HIS A 454 61.18 -17.54 35.63
N TRP A 455 60.94 -16.95 36.81
CA TRP A 455 60.07 -17.53 37.84
C TRP A 455 58.62 -17.63 37.35
N PRO A 456 57.94 -18.77 37.55
CA PRO A 456 56.55 -18.95 37.17
C PRO A 456 55.61 -18.19 38.11
N ASN A 457 54.57 -17.57 37.56
CA ASN A 457 53.58 -16.79 38.29
C ASN A 457 52.17 -17.14 37.80
N GLU A 458 51.29 -17.55 38.71
CA GLU A 458 49.87 -17.78 38.45
C GLU A 458 49.10 -16.46 38.67
N LEU A 459 48.97 -15.65 37.63
CA LEU A 459 48.40 -14.31 37.68
C LEU A 459 47.39 -14.10 36.55
N SER A 460 46.41 -13.24 36.78
CA SER A 460 45.58 -12.73 35.68
C SER A 460 46.25 -11.54 35.00
N PHE A 461 45.87 -11.26 33.75
CA PHE A 461 46.41 -10.11 33.03
C PHE A 461 46.08 -8.80 33.76
N LEU A 462 44.89 -8.68 34.37
CA LEU A 462 44.53 -7.54 35.21
C LEU A 462 45.48 -7.38 36.40
N GLN A 463 45.87 -8.47 37.07
CA GLN A 463 46.82 -8.43 38.18
C GLN A 463 48.21 -7.99 37.72
N ILE A 464 48.69 -8.47 36.57
CA ILE A 464 49.96 -8.05 36.00
C ILE A 464 49.94 -6.54 35.74
N LYS A 465 48.94 -6.03 35.01
CA LYS A 465 48.78 -4.60 34.74
C LYS A 465 48.72 -3.78 36.02
N SER A 466 47.98 -4.24 37.03
CA SER A 466 47.90 -3.57 38.33
C SER A 466 49.26 -3.50 39.03
N ARG A 467 50.08 -4.57 38.96
CA ARG A 467 51.40 -4.60 39.61
C ARG A 467 52.43 -3.75 38.88
N GLN A 468 52.36 -3.65 37.55
CA GLN A 468 53.25 -2.79 36.75
C GLN A 468 53.04 -1.30 37.01
N LYS A 469 51.85 -0.90 37.47
CA LYS A 469 51.55 0.48 37.85
C LYS A 469 52.17 0.91 39.18
N ASP A 470 52.69 -0.03 39.97
CA ASP A 470 53.24 0.26 41.28
C ASP A 470 54.70 0.77 41.16
N PRO A 471 54.95 2.06 41.40
CA PRO A 471 56.27 2.65 41.23
C PRO A 471 57.28 2.13 42.23
N GLN A 472 56.83 1.62 43.39
CA GLN A 472 57.73 1.06 44.42
C GLN A 472 58.56 -0.11 43.90
N PHE A 473 58.04 -0.84 42.91
CA PHE A 473 58.67 -2.04 42.38
C PHE A 473 59.20 -1.83 40.95
N GLU A 474 59.39 -0.58 40.50
CA GLU A 474 59.97 -0.27 39.19
C GLU A 474 59.27 -0.99 38.03
N GLY A 475 57.94 -1.15 38.12
CA GLY A 475 57.15 -1.86 37.11
C GLY A 475 57.31 -3.38 37.10
N ARG A 476 58.02 -3.98 38.07
CA ARG A 476 58.12 -5.45 38.22
C ARG A 476 56.79 -6.05 38.66
N TRP A 477 56.23 -6.90 37.80
CA TRP A 477 54.99 -7.63 38.06
C TRP A 477 55.20 -9.00 38.71
N CYS A 478 56.38 -9.60 38.49
CA CYS A 478 56.74 -10.91 39.03
C CYS A 478 56.82 -10.89 40.56
N SER A 479 56.19 -11.88 41.19
CA SER A 479 56.14 -11.99 42.66
C SER A 479 57.53 -12.14 43.28
N PHE A 480 58.40 -12.93 42.64
CA PHE A 480 59.79 -13.13 43.08
C PHE A 480 60.62 -11.84 42.97
N CYS A 481 60.60 -11.16 41.82
CA CYS A 481 61.31 -9.89 41.65
C CYS A 481 60.84 -8.83 42.66
N ARG A 482 59.53 -8.75 42.90
CA ARG A 482 58.96 -7.83 43.91
C ARG A 482 59.42 -8.17 45.32
N GLN A 483 59.52 -9.46 45.66
CA GLN A 483 60.04 -9.89 46.96
C GLN A 483 61.51 -9.47 47.13
N VAL A 484 62.35 -9.65 46.11
CA VAL A 484 63.76 -9.21 46.13
C VAL A 484 63.86 -7.69 46.37
N ILE A 485 63.09 -6.89 45.64
CA ILE A 485 63.06 -5.43 45.81
C ILE A 485 62.59 -5.06 47.22
N SER A 486 61.53 -5.69 47.73
CA SER A 486 61.04 -5.44 49.09
C SER A 486 62.10 -5.74 50.15
N SER A 487 62.85 -6.84 50.01
CA SER A 487 63.97 -7.17 50.90
C SER A 487 65.09 -6.14 50.83
N GLN A 488 65.43 -5.64 49.65
CA GLN A 488 66.45 -4.58 49.48
C GLN A 488 66.02 -3.26 50.11
N LEU A 489 64.77 -2.83 49.90
CA LEU A 489 64.22 -1.63 50.52
C LEU A 489 64.23 -1.72 52.06
N LYS A 490 63.90 -2.89 52.61
CA LYS A 490 63.95 -3.13 54.06
C LYS A 490 65.38 -3.04 54.59
N LEU A 491 66.35 -3.67 53.92
CA LEU A 491 67.77 -3.59 54.29
C LEU A 491 68.27 -2.15 54.27
N ALA A 492 67.93 -1.36 53.26
CA ALA A 492 68.31 0.05 53.17
C ALA A 492 67.69 0.89 54.30
N ALA A 493 66.42 0.63 54.65
CA ALA A 493 65.76 1.28 55.77
C ALA A 493 66.40 0.92 57.12
N ASP A 494 66.72 -0.36 57.34
CA ASP A 494 67.39 -0.85 58.54
C ASP A 494 68.80 -0.23 58.67
N GLN A 495 69.55 -0.14 57.56
CA GLN A 495 70.85 0.54 57.50
C GLN A 495 70.74 2.03 57.83
N ALA A 496 69.78 2.74 57.24
CA ALA A 496 69.56 4.17 57.50
C ALA A 496 69.18 4.42 58.98
N PHE A 497 68.33 3.55 59.54
CA PHE A 497 67.95 3.60 60.95
C PHE A 497 69.17 3.39 61.87
N PHE A 498 70.02 2.40 61.57
CA PHE A 498 71.23 2.13 62.32
C PHE A 498 72.23 3.30 62.26
N VAL A 499 72.46 3.88 61.08
CA VAL A 499 73.30 5.09 60.93
C VAL A 499 72.73 6.27 61.74
N GLY A 500 71.39 6.42 61.77
CA GLY A 500 70.73 7.44 62.60
C GLY A 500 70.86 7.20 64.10
N LEU A 501 70.93 5.95 64.56
CA LEU A 501 71.25 5.63 65.96
C LEU A 501 72.71 5.96 66.29
N VAL A 502 73.65 5.56 65.41
CA VAL A 502 75.08 5.85 65.60
C VAL A 502 75.37 7.36 65.62
N LYS A 503 74.66 8.18 64.82
CA LYS A 503 74.81 9.65 64.86
C LYS A 503 74.24 10.31 66.13
N ARG A 504 73.32 9.64 66.82
CA ARG A 504 72.67 10.16 68.05
C ARG A 504 73.39 9.76 69.32
N ALA A 505 74.05 8.59 69.30
CA ALA A 505 75.05 8.21 70.30
C ALA A 505 76.31 9.04 70.12
#